data_AF-A0A2V8I2W2-F1
#
_entry.id   AF-A0A2V8I2W2-F1
#
_cell.length_a   1.000
_cell.length_b   1.000
_cell.length_c   1.000
_cell.angle_alpha   90.00
_cell.angle_beta   90.00
_cell.angle_gamma   90.00
#
_symmetry.space_group_name_H-M   'P 1'
#
loop_
_entity.id
_entity.type
_entity.pdbx_description
1 polymer ?
#
loop_
_entity_poly.entity_id
_entity_poly.type
_entity_poly.pdbx_seq_one_letter_code
_entity_poly.pdbx_strand_id
1 'polypeptide(L)'
;MIAGIVLLGAYGIMLLVKGLMNRPEGVSTLDKAPASDSKTEEKCQRLVPVLTDLPPEEIEGKTVLVRADLNFLNEWGTLMSNASFEHLLPTLRFLQEHKAEKIILLGTAQSAVEGVKEIFDMQRIGNALQVQLKLPVLTLKRWTGSDVANRVDQTPPGHIVLLGNIGADPREKEENEKKRQALVDEILATLKIELYVNDAPQASKHVYASTSELARKVPKAVAGPLLDAVISGQGMFSKKQQSSAIRKLPGARALLTAAIINSRIGRVSSARSSRIF
;
A
#
# COMPACT_ATOMS: atom_id res chain seq x y z
N MET A 1 -45.91 41.71 -38.40
CA MET A 1 -46.37 40.88 -37.25
C MET A 1 -46.10 39.43 -37.64
N ILE A 2 -45.18 38.65 -37.08
CA ILE A 2 -44.51 38.65 -35.77
C ILE A 2 -43.07 38.16 -36.01
N ALA A 3 -42.09 39.06 -35.83
CA ALA A 3 -40.69 38.72 -35.63
C ALA A 3 -40.31 39.40 -34.32
N GLY A 4 -40.44 38.70 -33.18
CA GLY A 4 -40.44 39.39 -31.90
C GLY A 4 -40.38 38.56 -30.62
N ILE A 5 -39.96 37.29 -30.62
CA ILE A 5 -39.88 36.51 -29.36
C ILE A 5 -38.61 35.65 -29.24
N VAL A 6 -37.46 36.09 -29.76
CA VAL A 6 -36.18 35.35 -29.50
C VAL A 6 -35.05 36.23 -28.93
N LEU A 7 -35.24 37.56 -28.82
CA LEU A 7 -34.14 38.47 -28.44
C LEU A 7 -34.17 39.01 -26.99
N LEU A 8 -35.00 38.48 -26.09
CA LEU A 8 -35.11 38.98 -24.70
C LEU A 8 -34.35 38.15 -23.64
N GLY A 9 -33.79 36.99 -23.99
CA GLY A 9 -33.05 36.15 -23.03
C GLY A 9 -31.61 36.58 -22.76
N ALA A 10 -30.96 37.24 -23.73
CA ALA A 10 -29.51 37.53 -23.65
C ALA A 10 -29.18 38.86 -22.95
N TYR A 11 -30.09 39.83 -22.93
CA TYR A 11 -29.83 41.17 -22.37
C TYR A 11 -30.04 41.24 -20.84
N GLY A 12 -30.82 40.32 -20.25
CA GLY A 12 -31.08 40.26 -18.81
C GLY A 12 -29.91 39.73 -17.98
N ILE A 13 -29.07 38.86 -18.54
CA ILE A 13 -27.94 38.25 -17.83
C ILE A 13 -26.72 39.19 -17.81
N MET A 14 -26.58 40.10 -18.78
CA MET A 14 -25.45 41.04 -18.86
C MET A 14 -25.55 42.22 -17.88
N LEU A 15 -26.76 42.53 -17.38
CA LEU A 15 -26.97 43.61 -16.40
C LEU A 15 -26.72 43.18 -14.93
N LEU A 16 -26.75 41.88 -14.64
CA LEU A 16 -26.44 41.38 -13.29
C LEU A 16 -24.93 41.31 -13.02
N VAL A 17 -24.11 41.14 -14.05
CA VAL A 17 -22.64 41.04 -13.94
C VAL A 17 -21.97 42.41 -13.81
N LYS A 18 -22.63 43.50 -14.23
CA LYS A 18 -22.07 44.86 -14.19
C LYS A 18 -22.36 45.61 -12.86
N GLY A 19 -23.26 45.09 -12.03
CA GLY A 19 -23.66 45.70 -10.74
C GLY A 19 -22.83 45.29 -9.52
N LEU A 20 -21.95 44.29 -9.64
CA LEU A 20 -21.08 43.83 -8.54
C LEU A 20 -19.62 44.30 -8.66
N MET A 21 -19.27 45.02 -9.73
CA MET A 21 -17.96 45.66 -9.91
C MET A 21 -18.13 47.17 -9.89
N ASN A 22 -18.28 47.75 -8.69
CA ASN A 22 -17.88 49.13 -8.37
C ASN A 22 -18.26 49.47 -6.92
N ARG A 23 -17.30 49.42 -6.00
CA ARG A 23 -17.32 50.28 -4.81
C ARG A 23 -15.92 50.84 -4.56
N PRO A 24 -15.79 52.17 -4.33
CA PRO A 24 -14.52 52.84 -4.11
C PRO A 24 -14.07 52.76 -2.64
N GLU A 25 -12.75 52.90 -2.46
CA GLU A 25 -12.02 52.88 -1.20
C GLU A 25 -12.25 54.14 -0.32
N GLY A 26 -12.12 53.99 1.00
CA GLY A 26 -12.21 55.08 1.97
C GLY A 26 -12.05 54.68 3.44
N VAL A 27 -10.78 54.61 3.87
CA VAL A 27 -10.12 54.44 5.19
C VAL A 27 -10.84 54.95 6.47
N SER A 28 -10.81 54.15 7.56
CA SER A 28 -10.40 54.61 8.92
C SER A 28 -9.85 53.48 9.83
N THR A 29 -8.55 53.64 10.11
CA THR A 29 -7.67 53.21 11.21
C THR A 29 -8.08 52.24 12.34
N LEU A 30 -7.09 51.37 12.64
CA LEU A 30 -6.70 50.82 13.95
C LEU A 30 -7.52 49.65 14.50
N ASP A 31 -7.10 48.44 14.12
CA ASP A 31 -6.61 47.48 15.11
C ASP A 31 -5.50 46.62 14.50
N LYS A 32 -4.36 46.58 15.19
CA LYS A 32 -3.18 45.81 14.81
C LYS A 32 -3.51 44.32 14.86
N ALA A 33 -3.66 43.70 13.69
CA ALA A 33 -3.55 42.25 13.58
C ALA A 33 -2.12 41.85 14.02
N PRO A 34 -1.96 40.90 14.95
CA PRO A 34 -0.63 40.46 15.33
C PRO A 34 0.03 39.77 14.14
N ALA A 35 1.24 40.21 13.84
CA ALA A 35 2.20 39.42 13.08
C ALA A 35 2.53 38.14 13.86
N SER A 36 2.93 37.11 13.10
CA SER A 36 3.26 35.74 13.52
C SER A 36 2.03 34.80 13.53
N ASP A 37 2.05 33.63 12.90
CA ASP A 37 3.16 32.72 12.67
C ASP A 37 3.20 32.23 11.22
N SER A 38 4.39 32.19 10.66
CA SER A 38 4.76 31.19 9.66
C SER A 38 4.56 29.81 10.28
N LYS A 39 3.32 29.30 10.26
CA LYS A 39 3.10 27.87 10.32
C LYS A 39 3.65 27.32 9.02
N THR A 40 4.94 26.99 9.04
CA THR A 40 5.49 25.89 8.27
C THR A 40 4.40 24.82 8.26
N GLU A 41 3.86 24.48 7.10
CA GLU A 41 3.07 23.27 6.96
C GLU A 41 3.90 22.16 7.61
N GLU A 42 3.54 21.74 8.83
CA GLU A 42 4.06 20.52 9.40
C GLU A 42 3.48 19.43 8.50
N LYS A 43 4.14 19.20 7.36
CA LYS A 43 3.89 18.07 6.49
C LYS A 43 3.86 16.88 7.43
N CYS A 44 2.69 16.27 7.55
CA CYS A 44 2.43 15.32 8.61
C CYS A 44 3.40 14.15 8.44
N GLN A 45 4.52 14.19 9.17
CA GLN A 45 5.64 13.29 8.90
C GLN A 45 5.16 11.86 9.13
N ARG A 46 5.25 11.05 8.08
CA ARG A 46 4.89 9.64 8.14
C ARG A 46 5.83 8.93 9.10
N LEU A 47 5.27 8.18 10.04
CA LEU A 47 6.07 7.42 11.01
C LEU A 47 6.61 6.11 10.42
N VAL A 48 5.91 5.53 9.45
CA VAL A 48 6.35 4.32 8.73
C VAL A 48 6.84 4.68 7.33
N PRO A 49 7.83 3.97 6.78
CA PRO A 49 8.15 4.08 5.35
C PRO A 49 6.94 3.69 4.50
N VAL A 50 6.68 4.43 3.44
CA VAL A 50 5.56 4.20 2.53
C VAL A 50 6.06 4.03 1.11
N LEU A 51 5.43 3.11 0.37
CA LEU A 51 5.80 2.80 -1.01
C LEU A 51 5.87 4.05 -1.91
N THR A 52 4.89 4.94 -1.80
CA THR A 52 4.78 6.16 -2.62
C THR A 52 5.85 7.22 -2.33
N ASP A 53 6.59 7.07 -1.23
CA ASP A 53 7.68 7.97 -0.85
C ASP A 53 9.05 7.43 -1.27
N LEU A 54 9.11 6.21 -1.80
CA LEU A 54 10.37 5.63 -2.26
C LEU A 54 10.82 6.30 -3.55
N PRO A 55 12.13 6.57 -3.69
CA PRO A 55 12.65 7.05 -4.97
C PRO A 55 12.65 5.89 -6.00
N PRO A 56 12.55 6.17 -7.31
CA PRO A 56 12.41 5.15 -8.33
C PRO A 56 13.49 4.06 -8.30
N GLU A 57 14.74 4.40 -7.97
CA GLU A 57 15.87 3.46 -7.88
C GLU A 57 15.73 2.40 -6.76
N GLU A 58 14.85 2.64 -5.78
CA GLU A 58 14.52 1.65 -4.76
C GLU A 58 13.44 0.64 -5.25
N ILE A 59 12.91 0.82 -6.45
CA ILE A 59 11.83 -0.01 -7.04
C ILE A 59 12.23 -0.60 -8.39
N GLU A 60 12.87 0.20 -9.26
CA GLU A 60 13.25 -0.20 -10.61
C GLU A 60 14.17 -1.43 -10.57
N GLY A 61 13.80 -2.47 -11.31
CA GLY A 61 14.57 -3.72 -11.37
C GLY A 61 14.54 -4.54 -10.08
N LYS A 62 13.64 -4.24 -9.12
CA LYS A 62 13.52 -4.99 -7.87
C LYS A 62 12.48 -6.09 -7.95
N THR A 63 12.77 -7.22 -7.32
CA THR A 63 11.74 -8.21 -6.98
C THR A 63 11.00 -7.79 -5.72
N VAL A 64 9.71 -7.50 -5.87
CA VAL A 64 8.85 -6.93 -4.83
C VAL A 64 7.83 -7.96 -4.36
N LEU A 65 7.80 -8.24 -3.06
CA LEU A 65 6.75 -9.04 -2.44
C LEU A 65 5.71 -8.11 -1.80
N VAL A 66 4.46 -8.23 -2.22
CA VAL A 66 3.33 -7.48 -1.69
C VAL A 66 2.43 -8.40 -0.86
N ARG A 67 2.30 -8.10 0.43
CA ARG A 67 1.27 -8.71 1.28
C ARG A 67 -0.04 -7.97 1.06
N ALA A 68 -0.99 -8.61 0.37
CA ALA A 68 -2.27 -8.01 -0.01
C ALA A 68 -3.44 -8.66 0.73
N ASP A 69 -4.54 -7.91 0.93
CA ASP A 69 -5.82 -8.49 1.35
C ASP A 69 -6.52 -9.08 0.11
N LEU A 70 -6.73 -10.40 0.10
CA LEU A 70 -7.27 -11.13 -1.05
C LEU A 70 -8.71 -11.60 -0.82
N ASN A 71 -9.36 -11.10 0.23
CA ASN A 71 -10.77 -11.37 0.52
C ASN A 71 -11.66 -10.40 -0.27
N PHE A 72 -11.59 -10.43 -1.60
CA PHE A 72 -12.42 -9.59 -2.47
C PHE A 72 -13.39 -10.37 -3.36
N LEU A 73 -13.30 -11.70 -3.36
CA LEU A 73 -14.26 -12.59 -4.02
C LEU A 73 -15.19 -13.25 -3.00
N ASN A 74 -16.43 -13.49 -3.42
CA ASN A 74 -17.38 -14.34 -2.71
C ASN A 74 -17.15 -15.83 -3.03
N GLU A 75 -17.96 -16.72 -2.45
CA GLU A 75 -17.91 -18.17 -2.62
C GLU A 75 -18.11 -18.64 -4.05
N TRP A 76 -18.81 -17.85 -4.88
CA TRP A 76 -19.02 -18.14 -6.30
C TRP A 76 -17.85 -17.66 -7.18
N GLY A 77 -16.83 -17.01 -6.59
CA GLY A 77 -15.69 -16.47 -7.33
C GLY A 77 -15.98 -15.13 -8.00
N THR A 78 -17.03 -14.43 -7.58
CA THR A 78 -17.42 -13.11 -8.09
C THR A 78 -16.95 -12.02 -7.14
N LEU A 79 -16.60 -10.84 -7.67
CA LEU A 79 -16.26 -9.68 -6.86
C LEU A 79 -17.39 -9.32 -5.89
N MET A 80 -17.06 -9.19 -4.60
CA MET A 80 -18.03 -8.74 -3.60
C MET A 80 -18.45 -7.28 -3.81
N SER A 81 -17.49 -6.44 -4.23
CA SER A 81 -17.71 -5.07 -4.69
C SER A 81 -16.52 -4.62 -5.54
N ASN A 82 -16.71 -3.60 -6.39
CA ASN A 82 -15.60 -3.00 -7.13
C ASN A 82 -14.55 -2.40 -6.18
N ALA A 83 -15.01 -1.70 -5.12
CA ALA A 83 -14.15 -1.10 -4.12
C ALA A 83 -13.21 -2.12 -3.45
N SER A 84 -13.70 -3.35 -3.20
CA SER A 84 -12.90 -4.42 -2.59
C SER A 84 -11.64 -4.77 -3.39
N PHE A 85 -11.68 -4.63 -4.72
CA PHE A 85 -10.54 -4.86 -5.60
C PHE A 85 -9.75 -3.58 -5.91
N GLU A 86 -10.45 -2.45 -6.08
CA GLU A 86 -9.84 -1.16 -6.42
C GLU A 86 -8.75 -0.72 -5.43
N HIS A 87 -8.83 -1.12 -4.16
CA HIS A 87 -7.80 -0.80 -3.17
C HIS A 87 -6.42 -1.41 -3.46
N LEU A 88 -6.33 -2.52 -4.20
CA LEU A 88 -5.06 -3.16 -4.56
C LEU A 88 -4.41 -2.52 -5.80
N LEU A 89 -5.22 -1.88 -6.66
CA LEU A 89 -4.75 -1.30 -7.92
C LEU A 89 -3.68 -0.22 -7.74
N PRO A 90 -3.80 0.75 -6.80
CA PRO A 90 -2.77 1.76 -6.59
C PRO A 90 -1.39 1.15 -6.34
N THR A 91 -1.32 0.09 -5.53
CA THR A 91 -0.07 -0.58 -5.20
C THR A 91 0.54 -1.27 -6.41
N LEU A 92 -0.27 -2.04 -7.14
CA LEU A 92 0.19 -2.77 -8.32
C LEU A 92 0.63 -1.82 -9.45
N ARG A 93 -0.18 -0.79 -9.74
CA ARG A 93 0.12 0.18 -10.79
C ARG A 93 1.38 0.97 -10.46
N PHE A 94 1.54 1.43 -9.23
CA PHE A 94 2.74 2.15 -8.80
C PHE A 94 4.00 1.30 -9.02
N LEU A 95 3.98 0.03 -8.65
CA LEU A 95 5.12 -0.87 -8.88
C LEU A 95 5.42 -1.08 -10.37
N GLN A 96 4.38 -1.16 -11.22
CA GLN A 96 4.55 -1.30 -12.67
C GLN A 96 5.09 -0.02 -13.32
N GLU A 97 4.54 1.14 -12.96
CA GLU A 97 4.96 2.45 -13.43
C GLU A 97 6.43 2.72 -13.10
N HIS A 98 6.88 2.26 -11.92
CA HIS A 98 8.25 2.34 -11.46
C HIS A 98 9.10 1.11 -11.84
N LYS A 99 8.64 0.28 -12.79
CA LYS A 99 9.39 -0.83 -13.40
C LYS A 99 10.00 -1.82 -12.40
N ALA A 100 9.23 -2.22 -11.39
CA ALA A 100 9.58 -3.39 -10.59
C ALA A 100 9.82 -4.59 -11.50
N GLU A 101 10.91 -5.34 -11.26
CA GLU A 101 11.26 -6.50 -12.09
C GLU A 101 10.17 -7.57 -11.96
N LYS A 102 9.75 -7.89 -10.73
CA LYS A 102 8.72 -8.89 -10.47
C LYS A 102 7.82 -8.40 -9.35
N ILE A 103 6.51 -8.57 -9.50
CA ILE A 103 5.53 -8.25 -8.46
C ILE A 103 4.91 -9.54 -7.96
N ILE A 104 5.26 -9.94 -6.75
CA ILE A 104 4.81 -11.19 -6.13
C ILE A 104 3.74 -10.86 -5.11
N LEU A 105 2.52 -11.37 -5.29
CA LEU A 105 1.42 -11.23 -4.36
C LEU A 105 1.38 -12.42 -3.40
N LEU A 106 1.34 -12.12 -2.11
CA LEU A 106 1.14 -13.07 -1.02
C LEU A 106 -0.07 -12.64 -0.21
N GLY A 107 -0.95 -13.56 0.13
CA GLY A 107 -2.10 -13.20 0.93
C GLY A 107 -2.93 -14.37 1.42
N THR A 108 -3.96 -14.01 2.17
CA THR A 108 -4.95 -14.93 2.73
C THR A 108 -6.27 -14.68 2.04
N ALA A 109 -6.91 -15.75 1.57
CA ALA A 109 -8.28 -15.74 1.11
C ALA A 109 -9.09 -16.76 1.92
N GLN A 110 -10.28 -16.39 2.40
CA GLN A 110 -11.17 -17.27 3.14
C GLN A 110 -12.39 -17.59 2.29
N SER A 111 -12.95 -18.80 2.46
CA SER A 111 -14.28 -19.09 1.94
C SER A 111 -15.31 -18.21 2.66
N ALA A 112 -16.22 -17.59 1.90
CA ALA A 112 -17.34 -16.85 2.46
C ALA A 112 -18.45 -17.76 3.01
N VAL A 113 -18.39 -19.07 2.73
CA VAL A 113 -19.37 -20.04 3.23
C VAL A 113 -19.12 -20.34 4.71
N GLU A 114 -20.07 -19.97 5.55
CA GLU A 114 -20.02 -20.22 6.99
C GLU A 114 -19.85 -21.71 7.30
N GLY A 115 -18.91 -22.05 8.18
CA GLY A 115 -18.61 -23.43 8.58
C GLY A 115 -17.70 -24.22 7.63
N VAL A 116 -17.43 -23.72 6.42
CA VAL A 116 -16.51 -24.39 5.47
C VAL A 116 -15.09 -23.88 5.67
N LYS A 117 -14.25 -24.71 6.31
CA LYS A 117 -12.80 -24.46 6.47
C LYS A 117 -11.97 -24.89 5.25
N GLU A 118 -12.55 -24.89 4.05
CA GLU A 118 -11.80 -25.19 2.85
C GLU A 118 -10.87 -24.03 2.50
N ILE A 119 -9.67 -24.38 2.03
CA ILE A 119 -8.70 -23.41 1.54
C ILE A 119 -9.26 -22.80 0.26
N PHE A 120 -9.46 -21.48 0.25
CA PHE A 120 -9.96 -20.78 -0.93
C PHE A 120 -9.03 -21.04 -2.13
N ASP A 121 -9.61 -21.41 -3.26
CA ASP A 121 -8.86 -21.66 -4.50
C ASP A 121 -8.31 -20.35 -5.06
N MET A 122 -6.99 -20.17 -4.92
CA MET A 122 -6.28 -18.99 -5.40
C MET A 122 -6.34 -18.82 -6.92
N GLN A 123 -6.65 -19.85 -7.70
CA GLN A 123 -6.85 -19.71 -9.15
C GLN A 123 -8.00 -18.75 -9.47
N ARG A 124 -9.05 -18.72 -8.63
CA ARG A 124 -10.16 -17.77 -8.80
C ARG A 124 -9.70 -16.33 -8.60
N ILE A 125 -8.87 -16.09 -7.58
CA ILE A 125 -8.23 -14.78 -7.34
C ILE A 125 -7.36 -14.41 -8.56
N GLY A 126 -6.52 -15.34 -9.03
CA GLY A 126 -5.67 -15.15 -10.20
C GLY A 126 -6.44 -14.74 -11.45
N ASN A 127 -7.52 -15.47 -11.77
CA ASN A 127 -8.38 -15.15 -12.92
C ASN A 127 -9.02 -13.76 -12.79
N ALA A 128 -9.51 -13.41 -11.59
CA ALA A 128 -10.05 -12.09 -11.34
C ALA A 128 -9.00 -10.98 -11.52
N LEU A 129 -7.77 -11.20 -11.03
CA LEU A 129 -6.65 -10.28 -11.24
C LEU A 129 -6.33 -10.09 -12.73
N GLN A 130 -6.30 -11.17 -13.51
CA GLN A 130 -6.05 -11.10 -14.96
C GLN A 130 -7.10 -10.26 -15.68
N VAL A 131 -8.39 -10.48 -15.38
CA VAL A 131 -9.50 -9.74 -15.99
C VAL A 131 -9.42 -8.25 -15.65
N GLN A 132 -9.19 -7.94 -14.37
CA GLN A 132 -9.20 -6.56 -13.89
C GLN A 132 -7.96 -5.76 -14.34
N LEU A 133 -6.79 -6.40 -14.36
CA LEU A 133 -5.53 -5.76 -14.75
C LEU A 133 -5.31 -5.77 -16.26
N LYS A 134 -6.02 -6.65 -16.99
CA LYS A 134 -5.80 -6.93 -18.41
C LYS A 134 -4.35 -7.34 -18.70
N LEU A 135 -3.76 -8.10 -17.78
CA LEU A 135 -2.37 -8.56 -17.82
C LEU A 135 -2.27 -10.01 -17.38
N PRO A 136 -1.27 -10.78 -17.86
CA PRO A 136 -1.07 -12.14 -17.40
C PRO A 136 -0.66 -12.16 -15.92
N VAL A 137 -1.27 -13.08 -15.16
CA VAL A 137 -0.94 -13.34 -13.75
C VAL A 137 -0.62 -14.81 -13.61
N LEU A 138 0.60 -15.12 -13.20
CA LEU A 138 1.01 -16.49 -12.89
C LEU A 138 0.50 -16.87 -11.51
N THR A 139 -0.42 -17.83 -11.42
CA THR A 139 -0.95 -18.27 -10.13
C THR A 139 -0.37 -19.61 -9.70
N LEU A 140 0.31 -19.63 -8.55
CA LEU A 140 0.94 -20.80 -7.97
C LEU A 140 0.11 -21.37 -6.82
N LYS A 141 0.23 -22.69 -6.60
CA LYS A 141 -0.49 -23.38 -5.51
C LYS A 141 0.22 -23.29 -4.16
N ARG A 142 1.49 -22.92 -4.14
CA ARG A 142 2.36 -22.88 -2.95
C ARG A 142 3.09 -21.54 -2.86
N TRP A 143 3.68 -21.27 -1.71
CA TRP A 143 4.50 -20.08 -1.42
C TRP A 143 5.99 -20.40 -1.26
N THR A 144 6.36 -21.69 -1.18
CA THR A 144 7.74 -22.18 -0.97
C THR A 144 8.07 -23.38 -1.85
N GLY A 145 9.37 -23.63 -2.02
CA GLY A 145 9.93 -24.81 -2.71
C GLY A 145 10.55 -24.49 -4.07
N SER A 146 11.37 -25.41 -4.57
CA SER A 146 12.15 -25.21 -5.81
C SER A 146 11.29 -24.94 -7.05
N ASP A 147 10.13 -25.60 -7.18
CA ASP A 147 9.18 -25.33 -8.27
C ASP A 147 8.67 -23.88 -8.24
N VAL A 148 8.40 -23.33 -7.05
CA VAL A 148 7.97 -21.94 -6.88
C VAL A 148 9.11 -20.99 -7.28
N ALA A 149 10.33 -21.23 -6.77
CA ALA A 149 11.50 -20.43 -7.11
C ALA A 149 11.72 -20.38 -8.63
N ASN A 150 11.79 -21.54 -9.28
CA ASN A 150 12.01 -21.65 -10.72
C ASN A 150 10.93 -20.93 -11.54
N ARG A 151 9.66 -21.06 -11.15
CA ARG A 151 8.54 -20.41 -11.85
C ARG A 151 8.54 -18.89 -11.67
N VAL A 152 8.88 -18.42 -10.47
CA VAL A 152 9.04 -16.98 -10.23
C VAL A 152 10.21 -16.44 -11.06
N ASP A 153 11.35 -17.14 -11.09
CA ASP A 153 12.52 -16.70 -11.84
C ASP A 153 12.28 -16.66 -13.36
N GLN A 154 11.50 -17.59 -13.89
CA GLN A 154 11.09 -17.64 -15.31
C GLN A 154 10.00 -16.62 -15.66
N THR A 155 9.40 -15.95 -14.67
CA THR A 155 8.35 -14.95 -14.93
C THR A 155 8.97 -13.73 -15.60
N PRO A 156 8.45 -13.26 -16.76
CA PRO A 156 9.01 -12.11 -17.44
C PRO A 156 8.91 -10.83 -16.59
N PRO A 157 9.82 -9.86 -16.79
CA PRO A 157 9.78 -8.61 -16.05
C PRO A 157 8.42 -7.89 -16.13
N GLY A 158 8.01 -7.22 -15.05
CA GLY A 158 6.76 -6.48 -14.93
C GLY A 158 5.49 -7.33 -14.78
N HIS A 159 5.61 -8.66 -14.84
CA HIS A 159 4.48 -9.57 -14.64
C HIS A 159 4.22 -9.82 -13.15
N ILE A 160 3.00 -10.25 -12.87
CA ILE A 160 2.52 -10.51 -11.51
C ILE A 160 2.49 -12.01 -11.26
N VAL A 161 3.04 -12.42 -10.11
CA VAL A 161 2.95 -13.78 -9.59
C VAL A 161 2.06 -13.79 -8.36
N LEU A 162 0.97 -14.56 -8.38
CA LEU A 162 0.14 -14.81 -7.22
C LEU A 162 0.56 -16.13 -6.56
N LEU A 163 1.02 -16.07 -5.31
CA LEU A 163 1.39 -17.27 -4.55
C LEU A 163 0.16 -17.99 -3.98
N GLY A 164 0.38 -19.22 -3.53
CA GLY A 164 -0.64 -19.99 -2.82
C GLY A 164 -1.12 -19.30 -1.54
N ASN A 165 -2.31 -19.69 -1.07
CA ASN A 165 -2.93 -19.10 0.11
C ASN A 165 -2.11 -19.39 1.37
N ILE A 166 -1.37 -18.40 1.87
CA ILE A 166 -0.50 -18.58 3.05
C ILE A 166 -1.28 -18.90 4.32
N GLY A 167 -2.58 -18.58 4.35
CA GLY A 167 -3.46 -18.93 5.47
C GLY A 167 -3.65 -20.43 5.64
N ALA A 168 -3.26 -21.25 4.67
CA ALA A 168 -3.24 -22.70 4.75
C ALA A 168 -2.06 -23.23 5.60
N ASP A 169 -0.99 -22.44 5.78
CA ASP A 169 0.10 -22.82 6.68
C ASP A 169 -0.29 -22.47 8.14
N PRO A 170 -0.37 -23.44 9.06
CA PRO A 170 -0.69 -23.15 10.46
C PRO A 170 0.35 -22.22 11.11
N ARG A 171 1.59 -22.21 10.60
CA ARG A 171 2.67 -21.34 11.10
C ARG A 171 2.43 -19.87 10.78
N GLU A 172 1.55 -19.52 9.84
CA GLU A 172 1.21 -18.12 9.55
C GLU A 172 0.61 -17.42 10.77
N LYS A 173 -0.26 -18.14 11.52
CA LYS A 173 -1.03 -17.61 12.65
C LYS A 173 -0.58 -18.14 14.01
N GLU A 174 0.53 -18.87 14.04
CA GLU A 174 1.06 -19.51 15.24
C GLU A 174 1.54 -18.49 16.27
N GLU A 175 1.28 -18.75 17.55
CA GLU A 175 1.65 -17.83 18.64
C GLU A 175 3.16 -17.87 18.92
N ASN A 176 3.78 -19.03 18.70
CA ASN A 176 5.22 -19.20 18.87
C ASN A 176 6.01 -18.48 17.76
N GLU A 177 6.79 -17.48 18.14
CA GLU A 177 7.62 -16.67 17.24
C GLU A 177 8.60 -17.51 16.41
N LYS A 178 9.25 -18.52 16.99
CA LYS A 178 10.22 -19.35 16.27
C LYS A 178 9.56 -20.13 15.13
N LYS A 179 8.34 -20.61 15.33
CA LYS A 179 7.59 -21.32 14.29
C LYS A 179 7.16 -20.38 13.15
N ARG A 180 6.74 -19.15 13.47
CA ARG A 180 6.48 -18.11 12.45
C ARG A 180 7.74 -17.76 11.67
N GLN A 181 8.87 -17.61 12.37
CA GLN A 181 10.16 -17.31 11.76
C GLN A 181 10.63 -18.41 10.81
N ALA A 182 10.40 -19.69 11.15
CA ALA A 182 10.72 -20.80 10.27
C ALA A 182 9.96 -20.74 8.94
N LEU A 183 8.67 -20.38 8.95
CA LEU A 183 7.91 -20.15 7.71
C LEU A 183 8.52 -19.00 6.88
N VAL A 184 8.90 -17.90 7.53
CA VAL A 184 9.55 -16.78 6.83
C VAL A 184 10.90 -17.19 6.24
N ASP A 185 11.69 -17.99 6.95
CA ASP A 185 12.97 -18.47 6.44
C ASP A 185 12.81 -19.35 5.20
N GLU A 186 11.77 -20.19 5.14
CA GLU A 186 11.44 -20.95 3.93
C GLU A 186 11.04 -20.03 2.75
N ILE A 187 10.27 -18.98 3.02
CA ILE A 187 9.89 -17.99 1.99
C ILE A 187 11.13 -17.28 1.45
N LEU A 188 12.02 -16.82 2.33
CA LEU A 188 13.26 -16.12 1.95
C LEU A 188 14.29 -17.05 1.28
N ALA A 189 14.27 -18.34 1.60
CA ALA A 189 15.06 -19.34 0.89
C ALA A 189 14.50 -19.65 -0.51
N THR A 190 13.20 -19.45 -0.73
CA THR A 190 12.55 -19.69 -2.02
C THR A 190 12.61 -18.46 -2.93
N LEU A 191 12.48 -17.26 -2.37
CA LEU A 191 12.28 -16.02 -3.12
C LEU A 191 13.34 -14.99 -2.76
N LYS A 192 13.97 -14.41 -3.78
CA LYS A 192 14.86 -13.26 -3.62
C LYS A 192 14.03 -11.98 -3.48
N ILE A 193 13.70 -11.61 -2.26
CA ILE A 193 12.88 -10.43 -1.96
C ILE A 193 13.78 -9.23 -1.64
N GLU A 194 13.74 -8.21 -2.49
CA GLU A 194 14.52 -6.97 -2.27
C GLU A 194 13.67 -5.88 -1.62
N LEU A 195 12.38 -5.84 -1.94
CA LEU A 195 11.41 -4.92 -1.35
C LEU A 195 10.17 -5.69 -0.89
N TYR A 196 9.76 -5.46 0.35
CA TYR A 196 8.51 -5.96 0.91
C TYR A 196 7.53 -4.80 1.11
N VAL A 197 6.31 -4.96 0.59
CA VAL A 197 5.21 -4.01 0.75
C VAL A 197 4.11 -4.69 1.55
N ASN A 198 3.76 -4.15 2.72
CA ASN A 198 2.58 -4.58 3.46
C ASN A 198 1.39 -3.67 3.13
N ASP A 199 0.41 -4.21 2.41
CA ASP A 199 -0.80 -3.51 2.00
C ASP A 199 -2.06 -4.23 2.51
N ALA A 200 -1.94 -4.96 3.63
CA ALA A 200 -3.01 -5.75 4.23
C ALA A 200 -3.35 -5.25 5.65
N PRO A 201 -4.18 -4.18 5.81
CA PRO A 201 -4.47 -3.61 7.12
C PRO A 201 -5.22 -4.59 8.05
N GLN A 202 -6.09 -5.45 7.51
CA GLN A 202 -6.82 -6.44 8.33
C GLN A 202 -5.87 -7.47 8.92
N ALA A 203 -4.99 -8.06 8.10
CA ALA A 203 -3.96 -8.98 8.58
C ALA A 203 -2.97 -8.28 9.54
N SER A 204 -2.72 -6.98 9.35
CA SER A 204 -1.81 -6.20 10.18
C SER A 204 -2.31 -5.92 11.61
N LYS A 205 -3.57 -6.23 11.93
CA LYS A 205 -4.11 -6.25 13.31
C LYS A 205 -3.58 -7.40 14.15
N HIS A 206 -3.01 -8.42 13.51
CA HIS A 206 -2.50 -9.62 14.15
C HIS A 206 -0.98 -9.75 13.98
N VAL A 207 -0.37 -10.57 14.82
CA VAL A 207 1.04 -10.96 14.71
C VAL A 207 1.12 -12.21 13.85
N TYR A 208 1.34 -12.04 12.55
CA TYR A 208 1.49 -13.15 11.60
C TYR A 208 2.91 -13.23 11.04
N ALA A 209 3.26 -14.40 10.52
CA ALA A 209 4.56 -14.64 9.91
C ALA A 209 4.77 -13.67 8.73
N SER A 210 3.78 -13.60 7.83
CA SER A 210 3.84 -12.76 6.63
C SER A 210 3.81 -11.26 6.90
N THR A 211 3.17 -10.78 7.98
CA THR A 211 3.05 -9.34 8.26
C THR A 211 4.12 -8.81 9.21
N SER A 212 4.52 -9.61 10.20
CA SER A 212 5.34 -9.15 11.33
C SER A 212 6.77 -9.68 11.28
N GLU A 213 6.96 -10.97 11.03
CA GLU A 213 8.30 -11.58 11.01
C GLU A 213 9.03 -11.27 9.70
N LEU A 214 8.34 -11.43 8.57
CA LEU A 214 8.88 -11.17 7.23
C LEU A 214 9.38 -9.73 7.08
N ALA A 215 8.58 -8.75 7.54
CA ALA A 215 8.93 -7.34 7.52
C ALA A 215 10.28 -7.04 8.19
N ARG A 216 10.67 -7.81 9.22
CA ARG A 216 11.92 -7.61 9.98
C ARG A 216 13.13 -8.26 9.34
N LYS A 217 12.93 -9.23 8.44
CA LYS A 217 14.00 -10.04 7.84
C LYS A 217 14.37 -9.60 6.42
N VAL A 218 13.48 -8.89 5.72
CA VAL A 218 13.74 -8.37 4.37
C VAL A 218 14.61 -7.10 4.39
N PRO A 219 15.38 -6.82 3.31
CA PRO A 219 16.25 -5.64 3.24
C PRO A 219 15.51 -4.31 3.36
N LYS A 220 14.31 -4.20 2.78
CA LYS A 220 13.46 -3.00 2.85
C LYS A 220 12.00 -3.43 3.01
N ALA A 221 11.33 -2.84 4.00
CA ALA A 221 9.92 -3.07 4.28
C ALA A 221 9.17 -1.74 4.36
N VAL A 222 8.08 -1.61 3.61
CA VAL A 222 7.27 -0.39 3.54
C VAL A 222 5.77 -0.70 3.65
N ALA A 223 4.98 0.29 4.02
CA ALA A 223 3.52 0.23 3.94
C ALA A 223 3.08 0.51 2.50
N GLY A 224 2.09 -0.24 2.02
CA GLY A 224 1.35 0.11 0.81
C GLY A 224 0.33 1.23 1.07
N PRO A 225 -0.22 1.84 0.01
CA PRO A 225 -1.25 2.87 0.06
C PRO A 225 -2.44 2.58 1.00
N LEU A 226 -2.97 1.36 1.00
CA LEU A 226 -4.13 1.01 1.84
C LEU A 226 -3.75 0.99 3.32
N LEU A 227 -2.59 0.42 3.66
CA LEU A 227 -2.11 0.43 5.03
C LEU A 227 -1.72 1.85 5.49
N ASP A 228 -1.10 2.65 4.63
CA ASP A 228 -0.78 4.05 4.91
C ASP A 228 -2.04 4.86 5.18
N ALA A 229 -3.10 4.70 4.39
CA ALA A 229 -4.37 5.40 4.61
C ALA A 229 -4.97 5.12 6.00
N VAL A 230 -4.85 3.87 6.49
CA VAL A 230 -5.30 3.48 7.84
C VAL A 230 -4.41 4.10 8.93
N ILE A 231 -3.10 4.20 8.71
CA ILE A 231 -2.15 4.74 9.69
C ILE A 231 -2.20 6.27 9.75
N SER A 232 -2.30 6.92 8.60
CA SER A 232 -2.24 8.38 8.43
C SER A 232 -3.61 9.05 8.46
N GLY A 233 -4.70 8.28 8.47
CA GLY A 233 -6.06 8.83 8.37
C GLY A 233 -6.21 9.69 7.12
N GLN A 234 -5.72 9.20 5.97
CA GLN A 234 -5.66 9.95 4.71
C GLN A 234 -4.89 11.28 4.83
N GLY A 235 -3.80 11.29 5.61
CA GLY A 235 -2.97 12.48 5.86
C GLY A 235 -3.49 13.41 6.96
N MET A 236 -4.64 13.12 7.58
CA MET A 236 -5.23 13.97 8.62
C MET A 236 -4.69 13.67 10.04
N PHE A 237 -4.08 12.52 10.26
CA PHE A 237 -3.63 12.12 11.61
C PHE A 237 -2.29 12.74 11.97
N SER A 238 -2.27 13.46 13.10
CA SER A 238 -1.04 13.91 13.76
C SER A 238 -0.11 12.73 14.10
N LYS A 239 1.18 13.01 14.38
CA LYS A 239 2.15 12.00 14.84
C LYS A 239 1.64 11.18 16.02
N LYS A 240 0.95 11.80 16.99
CA LYS A 240 0.38 11.09 18.15
C LYS A 240 -0.71 10.10 17.73
N GLN A 241 -1.57 10.50 16.79
CA GLN A 241 -2.62 9.63 16.24
C GLN A 241 -2.02 8.49 15.41
N GLN A 242 -1.04 8.77 14.55
CA GLN A 242 -0.32 7.74 13.78
C GLN A 242 0.36 6.72 14.71
N SER A 243 1.04 7.18 15.76
CA SER A 243 1.68 6.30 16.76
C SER A 243 0.65 5.41 17.48
N SER A 244 -0.51 5.96 17.81
CA SER A 244 -1.64 5.20 18.37
C SER A 244 -2.17 4.14 17.39
N ALA A 245 -2.31 4.47 16.11
CA ALA A 245 -2.72 3.54 15.06
C ALA A 245 -1.70 2.40 14.89
N ILE A 246 -0.41 2.72 14.81
CA ILE A 246 0.69 1.75 14.71
C ILE A 246 0.71 0.82 15.94
N ARG A 247 0.42 1.33 17.15
CA ARG A 247 0.35 0.50 18.35
C ARG A 247 -0.74 -0.58 18.27
N LYS A 248 -1.83 -0.31 17.56
CA LYS A 248 -2.95 -1.24 17.34
C LYS A 248 -2.71 -2.20 16.16
N LEU A 249 -1.67 -1.97 15.36
CA LEU A 249 -1.35 -2.72 14.16
C LEU A 249 0.05 -3.34 14.27
N PRO A 250 0.20 -4.54 14.85
CA PRO A 250 1.49 -5.21 14.96
C PRO A 250 2.27 -5.30 13.64
N GLY A 251 1.58 -5.52 12.52
CA GLY A 251 2.20 -5.51 11.18
C GLY A 251 2.80 -4.16 10.81
N ALA A 252 2.13 -3.04 11.12
CA ALA A 252 2.67 -1.69 10.91
C ALA A 252 3.85 -1.40 11.84
N ARG A 253 3.77 -1.87 13.10
CA ARG A 253 4.87 -1.75 14.08
C ARG A 253 6.12 -2.51 13.62
N ALA A 254 5.95 -3.63 12.93
CA ALA A 254 7.07 -4.38 12.35
C ALA A 254 7.79 -3.58 11.26
N LEU A 255 7.06 -2.87 10.39
CA LEU A 255 7.64 -1.96 9.38
C LEU A 255 8.49 -0.86 10.03
N LEU A 256 7.95 -0.20 11.06
CA LEU A 256 8.69 0.81 11.81
C LEU A 256 9.97 0.23 12.43
N THR A 257 9.88 -0.97 13.00
CA THR A 257 11.03 -1.63 13.61
C THR A 257 12.10 -1.96 12.56
N ALA A 258 11.70 -2.50 11.41
CA ALA A 258 12.60 -2.78 10.29
C ALA A 258 13.31 -1.51 9.79
N ALA A 259 12.56 -0.40 9.64
CA ALA A 259 13.12 0.89 9.25
C ALA A 259 14.19 1.39 10.22
N ILE A 260 13.93 1.28 11.53
CA ILE A 260 14.88 1.68 12.57
C ILE A 260 16.15 0.81 12.51
N ILE A 261 15.99 -0.52 12.38
CA ILE A 261 17.12 -1.46 12.29
C ILE A 261 18.01 -1.11 11.09
N ASN A 262 17.40 -0.95 9.91
CA ASN A 262 18.14 -0.65 8.67
C ASN A 262 18.84 0.72 8.74
N SER A 263 18.22 1.72 9.35
CA SER A 263 18.85 3.03 9.56
C SER A 263 20.08 2.98 10.47
N ARG A 264 20.11 2.05 11.44
CA ARG A 264 21.26 1.86 12.33
C ARG A 264 22.39 1.12 11.62
N ILE A 265 22.06 0.08 10.85
CA ILE A 265 23.05 -0.68 10.07
C ILE A 265 23.76 0.25 9.09
N GLY A 266 23.02 1.10 8.36
CA GLY A 266 23.60 2.07 7.42
C GLY A 266 24.61 3.02 8.08
N ARG A 267 24.32 3.53 9.28
CA ARG A 267 25.24 4.42 10.03
C ARG A 267 26.51 3.73 10.51
N VAL A 268 26.42 2.46 10.91
CA VAL A 268 27.59 1.70 11.38
C VAL A 268 28.52 1.38 10.21
N SER A 269 27.97 1.05 9.04
CA SER A 269 28.75 0.83 7.82
C SER A 269 29.47 2.09 7.35
N SER A 270 28.80 3.25 7.36
CA SER A 270 29.41 4.53 6.97
C SER A 270 30.50 4.97 7.95
N ALA A 271 30.31 4.76 9.25
CA ALA A 271 31.29 5.12 10.30
C ALA A 271 32.55 4.23 10.30
N ARG A 272 32.49 3.01 9.76
CA ARG A 272 33.68 2.15 9.56
C ARG A 272 34.48 2.55 8.33
N SER A 273 33.82 2.98 7.26
CA SER A 273 34.50 3.44 6.04
C SER A 273 35.29 4.74 6.26
N SER A 274 34.86 5.60 7.18
CA SER A 274 35.53 6.86 7.51
C SER A 274 36.67 6.74 8.53
N ARG A 275 36.98 5.53 9.02
CA ARG A 275 38.11 5.28 9.95
C ARG A 275 39.27 4.51 9.30
N ILE A 276 39.21 4.27 7.99
CA ILE A 276 40.23 3.53 7.22
C ILE A 276 41.04 4.49 6.31
N PHE A 277 40.91 5.81 6.50
CA PHE A 277 41.73 6.84 5.86
C PHE A 277 42.45 7.67 6.91
#